data_AF-A0A377DEP1-F1
#
_entry.id   AF-A0A377DEP1-F1
#
_cell.length_a   1.000
_cell.length_b   1.000
_cell.length_c   1.000
_cell.angle_alpha   90.00
_cell.angle_beta   90.00
_cell.angle_gamma   90.00
#
_symmetry.space_group_name_H-M   'P 1'
#
loop_
_entity.id
_entity.type
_entity.pdbx_description
1 polymer ?
#
loop_
_entity_poly.entity_id
_entity_poly.type
_entity_poly.pdbx_seq_one_letter_code
_entity_poly.pdbx_strand_id
1 'polypeptide(L)'
;MRNTLIPILVAICLFITGVAILNIQLWYSAKAEYLAGARYAANNINHILEEASQATQTAVNIAGKECDLEEQYQLGTEAALKPHLRTIIILKQGTVWCTSLPGNRVLLSRIPVFPDSNLLLAPAIDTVNRLPILLYQSQFADTRIWLR
;
A
#
# COMPACT_ATOMS: atom_id res chain seq x y z
N MET A 1 -56.46 -1.18 -47.40
CA MET A 1 -55.84 -1.70 -46.17
C MET A 1 -54.68 -0.77 -45.81
N ARG A 2 -54.77 -0.05 -44.68
CA ARG A 2 -53.80 0.98 -44.27
C ARG A 2 -52.49 0.30 -43.84
N ASN A 3 -51.35 0.77 -44.34
CA ASN A 3 -50.04 0.14 -44.12
C ASN A 3 -49.58 0.32 -42.66
N THR A 4 -50.03 -0.55 -41.76
CA THR A 4 -49.74 -0.54 -40.31
C THR A 4 -48.33 -0.98 -39.96
N LEU A 5 -47.55 -1.50 -40.91
CA LEU A 5 -46.16 -1.91 -40.71
C LEU A 5 -45.22 -0.73 -40.44
N ILE A 6 -45.47 0.41 -41.10
CA ILE A 6 -44.65 1.62 -40.96
C ILE A 6 -44.65 2.15 -39.52
N PRO A 7 -45.81 2.41 -38.87
CA PRO A 7 -45.82 2.92 -37.50
C PRO A 7 -45.22 1.93 -36.48
N ILE A 8 -45.35 0.62 -36.71
CA ILE A 8 -44.75 -0.41 -35.84
C ILE A 8 -43.22 -0.37 -35.95
N LEU A 9 -42.67 -0.30 -37.16
CA LEU A 9 -41.22 -0.18 -37.38
C LEU A 9 -40.66 1.09 -36.74
N VAL A 10 -41.36 2.22 -36.88
CA VAL A 10 -40.95 3.49 -36.26
C VAL A 10 -40.93 3.38 -34.73
N ALA A 11 -41.96 2.77 -34.13
CA ALA A 11 -42.01 2.58 -32.68
C ALA A 11 -40.84 1.72 -32.17
N ILE A 12 -40.51 0.63 -32.88
CA ILE A 12 -39.38 -0.24 -32.55
C ILE A 12 -38.04 0.51 -32.69
N CYS A 13 -37.85 1.26 -33.78
CA CYS A 13 -36.64 2.06 -33.98
C CYS A 13 -36.44 3.08 -32.86
N LEU A 14 -37.50 3.80 -32.47
CA LEU A 14 -37.44 4.76 -31.37
C LEU A 14 -37.11 4.08 -30.02
N PHE A 15 -37.71 2.92 -29.76
CA PHE A 15 -37.45 2.15 -28.55
C PHE A 15 -35.99 1.68 -28.48
N ILE A 16 -35.47 1.07 -29.55
CA ILE A 16 -34.07 0.60 -29.63
C ILE A 16 -33.11 1.78 -29.46
N THR A 17 -33.39 2.90 -30.12
CA THR A 17 -32.54 4.10 -30.03
C THR A 17 -32.50 4.64 -28.60
N GLY A 18 -33.65 4.70 -27.92
CA GLY A 18 -33.72 5.12 -26.52
C GLY A 18 -32.94 4.20 -25.57
N VAL A 19 -33.11 2.88 -25.71
CA VAL A 19 -32.37 1.90 -24.90
C VAL A 19 -30.87 1.98 -25.16
N ALA A 20 -30.46 2.13 -26.43
CA ALA A 20 -29.05 2.25 -26.81
C ALA A 20 -28.41 3.51 -26.20
N ILE A 21 -29.09 4.67 -26.26
CA ILE A 21 -28.60 5.92 -25.67
C ILE A 21 -28.42 5.76 -24.16
N LEU A 22 -29.40 5.18 -23.46
CA LEU A 22 -29.31 4.96 -22.02
C LEU A 22 -28.16 4.02 -21.66
N ASN A 23 -28.00 2.92 -22.42
CA ASN A 23 -26.95 1.95 -22.16
C ASN A 23 -25.55 2.54 -22.39
N ILE A 24 -25.38 3.35 -23.44
CA ILE A 24 -24.13 4.07 -23.72
C ILE A 24 -23.81 5.06 -22.60
N GLN A 25 -24.79 5.85 -22.13
CA GLN A 25 -24.58 6.78 -21.02
C GLN A 25 -24.17 6.04 -19.74
N LEU A 26 -24.83 4.91 -19.44
CA LEU A 26 -24.51 4.09 -18.28
C LEU A 26 -23.07 3.56 -18.37
N TRP A 27 -22.66 3.08 -19.55
CA TRP A 27 -21.30 2.59 -19.78
C TRP A 27 -20.25 3.69 -19.62
N TYR A 28 -20.49 4.89 -20.17
CA TYR A 28 -19.59 6.02 -20.00
C TYR A 28 -19.48 6.45 -18.53
N SER A 29 -20.60 6.50 -17.82
CA SER A 29 -20.60 6.85 -16.39
C SER A 29 -19.85 5.82 -15.56
N ALA A 30 -20.12 4.52 -15.77
CA ALA A 30 -19.44 3.45 -15.07
C ALA A 30 -17.92 3.47 -15.35
N LYS A 31 -17.54 3.68 -16.62
CA LYS A 31 -16.12 3.79 -17.00
C LYS A 31 -15.41 4.95 -16.30
N ALA A 32 -16.06 6.10 -16.18
CA ALA A 32 -15.51 7.25 -15.46
C ALA A 32 -15.34 6.94 -13.97
N GLU A 33 -16.32 6.28 -13.35
CA GLU A 33 -16.28 5.88 -11.95
C GLU A 33 -15.18 4.85 -11.66
N TYR A 34 -15.02 3.83 -12.51
CA TYR A 34 -13.93 2.84 -12.37
C TYR A 34 -12.55 3.50 -12.49
N LEU A 35 -12.38 4.44 -13.40
CA LEU A 35 -11.12 5.15 -13.58
C LEU A 35 -10.83 6.09 -12.40
N ALA A 36 -11.86 6.75 -11.87
CA ALA A 36 -11.74 7.56 -10.65
C ALA A 36 -11.40 6.69 -9.43
N GLY A 37 -12.08 5.55 -9.25
CA GLY A 37 -11.80 4.59 -8.18
C GLY A 37 -10.39 4.00 -8.26
N ALA A 38 -9.94 3.63 -9.46
CA ALA A 38 -8.58 3.14 -9.67
C ALA A 38 -7.52 4.20 -9.35
N ARG A 39 -7.75 5.45 -9.76
CA ARG A 39 -6.87 6.58 -9.41
C ARG A 39 -6.85 6.86 -7.93
N TYR A 40 -8.01 6.82 -7.28
CA TYR A 40 -8.12 7.00 -5.83
C TYR A 40 -7.33 5.93 -5.07
N ALA A 41 -7.49 4.66 -5.43
CA ALA A 41 -6.74 3.56 -4.85
C ALA A 41 -5.22 3.70 -5.06
N ALA A 42 -4.80 4.02 -6.30
CA ALA A 42 -3.38 4.24 -6.61
C ALA A 42 -2.79 5.42 -5.82
N ASN A 43 -3.53 6.52 -5.68
CA ASN A 43 -3.08 7.68 -4.93
C ASN A 43 -2.91 7.37 -3.43
N ASN A 44 -3.84 6.60 -2.86
CA ASN A 44 -3.73 6.16 -1.48
C ASN A 44 -2.52 5.24 -1.25
N ILE A 45 -2.26 4.31 -2.17
CA ILE A 45 -1.07 3.45 -2.11
C ILE A 45 0.20 4.31 -2.19
N ASN A 46 0.26 5.26 -3.13
CA ASN A 46 1.41 6.15 -3.26
C ASN A 46 1.64 6.97 -1.98
N HIS A 47 0.58 7.45 -1.34
CA HIS A 47 0.68 8.16 -0.07
C HIS A 47 1.28 7.29 1.04
N ILE A 48 0.86 6.02 1.15
CA ILE A 48 1.42 5.06 2.11
C ILE A 48 2.91 4.83 1.83
N LEU A 49 3.29 4.68 0.57
CA LEU A 49 4.70 4.47 0.18
C LEU A 49 5.55 5.71 0.41
N GLU A 50 5.00 6.90 0.22
CA GLU A 50 5.66 8.16 0.51
C GLU A 50 5.90 8.32 2.02
N GLU A 51 4.91 8.01 2.85
CA GLU A 51 5.07 7.95 4.31
C GLU A 51 6.18 6.98 4.74
N ALA A 52 6.20 5.77 4.17
CA ALA A 52 7.23 4.77 4.44
C ALA A 52 8.63 5.23 4.00
N SER A 53 8.73 5.88 2.84
CA SER A 53 9.98 6.47 2.34
C SER A 53 10.49 7.58 3.24
N GLN A 54 9.61 8.47 3.72
CA GLN A 54 9.98 9.54 4.65
C GLN A 54 10.48 8.97 5.98
N ALA A 55 9.77 8.01 6.57
CA ALA A 55 10.18 7.36 7.82
C ALA A 55 11.51 6.60 7.65
N THR A 56 11.78 6.06 6.45
CA THR A 56 13.07 5.44 6.12
C THR A 56 14.20 6.45 6.17
N GLN A 57 14.02 7.68 5.67
CA GLN A 57 15.06 8.72 5.74
C GLN A 57 15.40 9.07 7.20
N THR A 58 14.39 9.18 8.06
CA THR A 58 14.58 9.36 9.50
C THR A 58 15.35 8.18 10.11
N ALA A 59 14.99 6.95 9.74
CA ALA A 59 15.67 5.74 10.22
C ALA A 59 17.13 5.64 9.71
N VAL A 60 17.44 6.08 8.50
CA VAL A 60 18.83 6.17 7.98
C VAL A 60 19.66 7.14 8.82
N ASN A 61 19.10 8.30 9.17
CA ASN A 61 19.78 9.28 10.02
C ASN A 61 20.08 8.72 11.42
N ILE A 62 19.19 7.88 11.95
CA ILE A 62 19.38 7.18 13.23
C ILE A 62 20.39 6.03 13.07
N ALA A 63 20.38 5.30 11.95
CA ALA A 63 21.31 4.21 11.69
C ALA A 63 22.79 4.65 11.66
N GLY A 64 23.05 5.92 11.34
CA GLY A 64 24.37 6.55 11.41
C GLY A 64 24.83 6.95 12.82
N LYS A 65 23.96 6.88 13.83
CA LYS A 65 24.26 7.18 15.24
C LYS A 65 24.38 5.89 16.06
N GLU A 66 24.59 6.02 17.37
CA GLU A 66 24.39 4.91 18.31
C GLU A 66 22.89 4.77 18.62
N CYS A 67 22.39 3.55 18.82
CA CYS A 67 20.99 3.34 19.22
C CYS A 67 20.92 3.39 20.75
N ASP A 68 20.77 4.60 21.28
CA ASP A 68 20.46 4.81 22.70
C ASP A 68 18.94 4.96 22.90
N LEU A 69 18.53 5.15 24.15
CA LEU A 69 17.13 5.30 24.55
C LEU A 69 16.44 6.47 23.85
N GLU A 70 17.19 7.54 23.54
CA GLU A 70 16.68 8.71 22.82
C GLU A 70 16.38 8.39 21.35
N GLU A 71 17.31 7.76 20.63
CA GLU A 71 17.10 7.32 19.25
C GLU A 71 15.98 6.31 19.14
N GLN A 72 15.87 5.39 20.11
CA GLN A 72 14.78 4.44 20.18
C GLN A 72 13.43 5.15 20.37
N TYR A 73 13.38 6.17 21.24
CA TYR A 73 12.19 6.98 21.47
C TYR A 73 11.80 7.81 20.24
N GLN A 74 12.78 8.39 19.54
CA GLN A 74 12.55 9.10 18.28
C GLN A 74 11.99 8.16 17.20
N LEU A 75 12.53 6.95 17.08
CA LEU A 75 12.03 5.93 16.15
C LEU A 75 10.61 5.46 16.52
N GLY A 76 10.33 5.33 17.82
CA GLY A 76 8.99 5.07 18.37
C GLY A 76 7.99 6.19 18.04
N THR A 77 8.42 7.43 18.18
CA THR A 77 7.61 8.62 17.87
C THR A 77 7.32 8.70 16.37
N GLU A 78 8.31 8.48 15.51
CA GLU A 78 8.12 8.45 14.05
C GLU A 78 7.11 7.37 13.64
N ALA A 79 7.23 6.17 14.20
CA ALA A 79 6.28 5.09 13.96
C ALA A 79 4.86 5.42 14.45
N ALA A 80 4.71 6.20 15.53
CA ALA A 80 3.41 6.59 16.06
C ALA A 80 2.77 7.77 15.31
N LEU A 81 3.59 8.67 14.73
CA LEU A 81 3.11 9.84 13.97
C LEU A 81 2.68 9.51 12.55
N LYS A 82 3.21 8.42 11.96
CA LYS A 82 2.84 7.98 10.61
C LYS A 82 1.67 6.98 10.69
N PRO A 83 0.46 7.33 10.23
CA PRO A 83 -0.75 6.55 10.49
C PRO A 83 -0.74 5.13 9.89
N HIS A 84 0.02 4.91 8.83
CA HIS A 84 0.10 3.60 8.16
C HIS A 84 1.28 2.74 8.61
N LEU A 85 2.18 3.29 9.42
CA LEU A 85 3.34 2.58 9.93
C LEU A 85 3.05 2.16 11.37
N ARG A 86 3.45 0.95 11.73
CA ARG A 86 3.29 0.40 13.08
C ARG A 86 4.62 0.18 13.75
N THR A 87 5.64 -0.20 12.98
CA THR A 87 6.96 -0.50 13.54
C THR A 87 8.08 -0.23 12.55
N ILE A 88 9.18 0.31 13.06
CA ILE A 88 10.42 0.54 12.33
C ILE A 88 11.51 -0.31 13.00
N ILE A 89 12.24 -1.06 12.18
CA ILE A 89 13.30 -1.97 12.63
C ILE A 89 14.53 -1.69 11.79
N ILE A 90 15.66 -1.43 12.45
CA ILE A 90 16.95 -1.23 11.82
C ILE A 90 17.80 -2.47 12.09
N LEU A 91 18.31 -3.07 11.03
CA LEU A 91 19.19 -4.24 11.07
C LEU A 91 20.59 -3.82 10.68
N LYS A 92 21.59 -4.33 11.40
CA LYS A 92 23.00 -4.29 11.00
C LYS A 92 23.51 -5.71 10.92
N GLN A 93 24.12 -6.09 9.79
CA GLN A 93 24.69 -7.43 9.59
C GLN A 93 23.72 -8.59 9.89
N GLY A 94 22.42 -8.41 9.60
CA GLY A 94 21.40 -9.44 9.85
C GLY A 94 20.98 -9.59 11.32
N THR A 95 21.34 -8.65 12.19
CA THR A 95 20.86 -8.59 13.58
C THR A 95 20.08 -7.31 13.84
N VAL A 96 19.05 -7.37 14.69
CA VAL A 96 18.28 -6.19 15.07
C VAL A 96 19.14 -5.28 15.92
N TRP A 97 19.44 -4.10 15.37
CA TRP A 97 20.29 -3.11 15.98
C TRP A 97 19.48 -2.04 16.72
N CYS A 98 18.35 -1.61 16.15
CA CYS A 98 17.45 -0.64 16.78
C CYS A 98 16.01 -0.93 16.37
N THR A 99 15.04 -0.70 17.26
CA THR A 99 13.62 -0.90 16.96
C THR A 99 12.73 0.08 17.69
N SER A 100 11.67 0.53 17.02
CA SER A 100 10.65 1.41 17.59
C SER A 100 9.83 0.72 18.70
N LEU A 101 9.96 -0.61 18.84
CA LEU A 101 9.27 -1.38 19.86
C LEU A 101 10.06 -1.41 21.18
N PRO A 102 9.43 -1.10 22.32
CA PRO A 102 10.07 -1.25 23.63
C PRO A 102 10.39 -2.73 23.91
N GLY A 103 11.58 -2.99 24.45
CA GLY A 103 12.01 -4.33 24.87
C GLY A 103 12.51 -5.25 23.75
N ASN A 104 13.02 -4.69 22.65
CA ASN A 104 13.63 -5.42 21.53
C ASN A 104 12.74 -6.55 20.95
N ARG A 105 11.43 -6.31 20.92
CA ARG A 105 10.46 -7.26 20.36
C ARG A 105 10.53 -7.18 18.83
N VAL A 106 10.85 -8.30 18.20
CA VAL A 106 10.85 -8.43 16.74
C VAL A 106 9.57 -9.14 16.34
N LEU A 107 8.78 -8.54 15.45
CA LEU A 107 7.53 -9.13 14.97
C LEU A 107 7.74 -10.29 13.99
N LEU A 108 8.99 -10.46 13.54
CA LEU A 108 9.45 -11.54 12.69
C LEU A 108 10.17 -12.59 13.55
N SER A 109 9.72 -13.83 13.46
CA SER A 109 10.34 -14.98 14.14
C SER A 109 11.65 -15.40 13.48
N ARG A 110 11.83 -15.07 12.19
CA ARG A 110 13.04 -15.30 11.41
C ARG A 110 13.27 -14.10 10.50
N ILE A 111 14.53 -13.78 10.24
CA ILE A 111 14.94 -12.85 9.19
C ILE A 111 15.05 -13.66 7.89
N PRO A 112 14.07 -13.58 6.98
CA PRO A 112 14.13 -14.30 5.72
C PRO A 112 15.15 -13.65 4.78
N VAL A 113 15.72 -14.45 3.89
CA VAL A 113 16.57 -13.94 2.81
C VAL A 113 15.67 -13.27 1.78
N PHE A 114 15.56 -11.95 1.88
CA PHE A 114 14.68 -11.17 1.03
C PHE A 114 15.38 -10.67 -0.24
N PRO A 115 14.68 -10.65 -1.39
CA PRO A 115 15.15 -10.00 -2.62
C PRO A 115 15.29 -8.48 -2.42
N ASP A 116 16.09 -7.84 -3.29
CA ASP A 116 16.34 -6.38 -3.31
C ASP A 116 15.12 -5.60 -3.86
N SER A 117 13.95 -5.79 -3.27
CA SER A 117 12.72 -5.06 -3.60
C SER A 117 12.27 -4.19 -2.43
N ASN A 118 11.89 -2.94 -2.68
CA ASN A 118 11.46 -2.02 -1.61
C ASN A 118 10.17 -2.45 -0.91
N LEU A 119 9.35 -3.26 -1.57
CA LEU A 119 8.13 -3.82 -1.02
C LEU A 119 8.22 -5.34 -1.04
N LEU A 120 7.80 -5.94 0.06
CA LEU A 120 7.78 -7.38 0.20
C LEU A 120 6.63 -7.83 1.08
N LEU A 121 6.00 -8.94 0.72
CA LEU A 121 5.03 -9.61 1.57
C LEU A 121 5.73 -10.74 2.33
N ALA A 122 5.95 -10.56 3.62
CA ALA A 122 6.53 -11.59 4.46
C ALA A 122 5.47 -12.68 4.72
N PRO A 123 5.83 -13.96 4.52
CA PRO A 123 4.89 -15.05 4.71
C PRO A 123 4.55 -15.22 6.20
N ALA A 124 3.35 -15.73 6.46
CA ALA A 124 2.85 -15.98 7.82
C ALA A 124 3.78 -16.88 8.66
N ILE A 125 4.55 -17.77 8.03
CA ILE A 125 5.47 -18.66 8.74
C ILE A 125 6.63 -17.92 9.44
N ASP A 126 6.96 -16.72 8.96
CA ASP A 126 8.07 -15.94 9.48
C ASP A 126 7.61 -14.83 10.44
N THR A 127 6.30 -14.72 10.72
CA THR A 127 5.73 -13.75 11.66
C THR A 127 5.31 -14.40 12.96
N VAL A 128 5.48 -13.68 14.07
CA VAL A 128 5.14 -14.19 15.43
C VAL A 128 3.63 -14.49 15.54
N ASN A 129 2.79 -13.73 14.84
CA ASN A 129 1.34 -13.86 14.89
C ASN A 129 0.74 -14.72 13.76
N ARG A 130 1.57 -15.39 12.94
CA ARG A 130 1.13 -16.21 11.80
C ARG A 130 0.22 -15.50 10.80
N LEU A 131 0.41 -14.20 10.64
CA LEU A 131 -0.28 -13.41 9.62
C LEU A 131 0.73 -12.88 8.61
N PRO A 132 0.42 -12.88 7.31
CA PRO A 132 1.29 -12.23 6.34
C PRO A 132 1.34 -10.72 6.63
N ILE A 133 2.52 -10.13 6.51
CA ILE A 133 2.72 -8.70 6.72
C ILE A 133 3.39 -8.10 5.50
N LEU A 134 2.90 -6.94 5.06
CA LEU A 134 3.60 -6.14 4.07
C LEU A 134 4.75 -5.42 4.78
N LEU A 135 5.93 -5.52 4.20
CA LEU A 135 7.15 -4.87 4.66
C LEU A 135 7.60 -3.91 3.58
N TYR A 136 7.86 -2.68 3.98
CA TYR A 136 8.68 -1.76 3.20
C TYR A 136 10.11 -1.91 3.68
N GLN A 137 11.05 -2.12 2.77
CA GLN A 137 12.47 -2.22 3.09
C GLN A 137 13.30 -1.25 2.27
N SER A 138 14.39 -0.81 2.87
CA SER A 138 15.44 -0.05 2.19
C SER A 138 16.80 -0.49 2.70
N GLN A 139 17.76 -0.62 1.78
CA GLN A 139 19.13 -0.93 2.12
C GLN A 139 19.97 0.35 2.06
N PHE A 140 20.71 0.61 3.13
CA PHE A 140 21.66 1.71 3.20
C PHE A 140 22.97 1.20 3.78
N ALA A 141 24.01 1.11 2.93
CA ALA A 141 25.28 0.46 3.25
C ALA A 141 25.07 -0.97 3.81
N ASP A 142 25.62 -1.28 4.99
CA ASP A 142 25.46 -2.57 5.68
C ASP A 142 24.21 -2.62 6.58
N THR A 143 23.35 -1.60 6.50
CA THR A 143 22.12 -1.50 7.28
C THR A 143 20.91 -1.79 6.41
N ARG A 144 19.95 -2.55 6.95
CA ARG A 144 18.63 -2.73 6.33
C ARG A 144 17.59 -2.14 7.25
N ILE A 145 16.73 -1.31 6.71
CA ILE A 145 15.63 -0.70 7.44
C ILE A 145 14.35 -1.38 6.98
N TRP A 146 13.55 -1.85 7.93
CA TRP A 146 12.26 -2.46 7.68
C TRP A 146 11.18 -1.65 8.37
N LEU A 147 10.11 -1.41 7.63
CA LEU A 147 8.89 -0.79 8.13
C LEU A 147 7.71 -1.74 7.87
N ARG A 148 6.80 -1.79 8.83
CA ARG A 148 5.54 -2.52 8.75
C ARG A 148 4.39 -1.54 8.92
#